data_AF-A0A949SEX2-F1
#
_entry.id   AF-A0A949SEX2-F1
#
_cell.length_a   1.000
_cell.length_b   1.000
_cell.length_c   1.000
_cell.angle_alpha   90.00
_cell.angle_beta   90.00
_cell.angle_gamma   90.00
#
_symmetry.space_group_name_H-M   'P 1'
#
loop_
_entity.id
_entity.type
_entity.pdbx_description
1 polymer ?
#
loop_
_entity_poly.entity_id
_entity_poly.type
_entity_poly.pdbx_seq_one_letter_code
_entity_poly.pdbx_strand_id
1 'polypeptide(L)'
;MSYKIYNPYQNLGEQFKGGMDYIIKNVPKPTTDVTFEQLNETLLKYFQTIFNTTVDSSIINNVVLSILPNTANSYQNSNLSNESFYNPQQIMLMNSIYASIKGNDVEGMLSVLNDANREIAESGLSAVDQTPLFVAVEIGKRSYEYWLNAIYDTKSPWIDLLNKNTAINVANLPFLITTSMEGALSGFAQIQQLDMNVATSLNSLGRSIATMSAMIAAVGLSSGKMFFKWVKKINTPKLSLNKETIAFLNDENMDDEVFALTRSKFLCGSSRAGGPCICGHSVRNNCPTK
;
A
#
# COMPACT_ATOMS: atom_id res chain seq x y z
N MET A 1 -0.65 -34.58 -3.70
CA MET A 1 -0.74 -34.23 -2.26
C MET A 1 -0.86 -32.72 -2.17
N SER A 2 -1.94 -32.19 -1.59
CA SER A 2 -2.09 -30.75 -1.35
C SER A 2 -1.29 -30.39 -0.11
N TYR A 3 -0.14 -29.73 -0.26
CA TYR A 3 0.61 -29.22 0.88
C TYR A 3 -0.18 -28.09 1.53
N LYS A 4 -0.52 -28.24 2.81
CA LYS A 4 -1.17 -27.17 3.58
C LYS A 4 -0.10 -26.13 3.91
N ILE A 5 -0.14 -24.98 3.24
CA ILE A 5 0.78 -23.87 3.50
C ILE A 5 0.42 -23.29 4.87
N TYR A 6 1.35 -23.38 5.82
CA TYR A 6 1.17 -22.93 7.20
C TYR A 6 1.72 -21.51 7.35
N ASN A 7 0.85 -20.56 7.70
CA ASN A 7 1.27 -19.23 8.13
C ASN A 7 1.54 -19.27 9.65
N PRO A 8 2.79 -19.11 10.12
CA PRO A 8 3.10 -19.20 11.55
C PRO A 8 2.60 -18.01 12.38
N TYR A 9 2.04 -16.99 11.73
CA TYR A 9 1.70 -15.72 12.36
C TYR A 9 0.23 -15.58 12.79
N GLN A 10 -0.53 -16.67 12.89
CA GLN A 10 -1.98 -16.63 13.22
C GLN A 10 -2.29 -15.83 14.50
N ASN A 11 -1.43 -15.91 15.52
CA ASN A 11 -1.58 -15.16 16.78
C ASN A 11 -1.51 -13.64 16.59
N LEU A 12 -0.81 -13.16 15.55
CA LEU A 12 -0.80 -11.74 15.19
C LEU A 12 -2.20 -11.26 14.83
N GLY A 13 -3.00 -12.14 14.23
CA GLY A 13 -4.35 -11.79 13.85
C GLY A 13 -5.24 -11.44 15.03
N GLU A 14 -5.17 -12.22 16.10
CA GLU A 14 -5.91 -11.96 17.34
C GLU A 14 -5.40 -10.70 18.05
N GLN A 15 -4.08 -10.47 18.04
CA GLN A 15 -3.47 -9.26 18.58
C GLN A 15 -3.86 -8.00 17.78
N PHE A 16 -3.98 -8.10 16.46
CA PHE A 16 -4.47 -6.99 15.63
C PHE A 16 -5.89 -6.60 16.02
N LYS A 17 -6.79 -7.58 16.09
CA LYS A 17 -8.19 -7.36 16.52
C LYS A 17 -8.26 -6.78 17.93
N GLY A 18 -7.53 -7.38 18.88
CA GLY A 18 -7.47 -6.89 20.25
C GLY A 18 -6.94 -5.46 20.34
N GLY A 19 -5.97 -5.10 19.49
CA GLY A 19 -5.45 -3.74 19.40
C GLY A 19 -6.47 -2.76 18.89
N MET A 20 -7.16 -3.08 17.79
CA MET A 20 -8.23 -2.24 17.25
C MET A 20 -9.36 -2.02 18.27
N ASP A 21 -9.79 -3.09 18.96
CA ASP A 21 -10.80 -3.03 20.02
C ASP A 21 -10.33 -2.21 21.23
N TYR A 22 -9.05 -2.33 21.60
CA TYR A 22 -8.47 -1.53 22.68
C TYR A 22 -8.42 -0.05 22.32
N ILE A 23 -7.99 0.29 21.10
CA ILE A 23 -7.89 1.68 20.64
C ILE A 23 -9.26 2.35 20.69
N ILE A 24 -10.29 1.79 20.05
CA ILE A 24 -11.61 2.44 20.01
C ILE A 24 -12.28 2.56 21.39
N LYS A 25 -11.91 1.68 22.33
CA LYS A 25 -12.40 1.73 23.71
C LYS A 25 -11.71 2.80 24.56
N ASN A 26 -10.43 3.07 24.32
CA ASN A 26 -9.60 3.88 25.23
C ASN A 26 -9.17 5.23 24.66
N VAL A 27 -9.24 5.42 23.33
CA VAL A 27 -9.10 6.74 22.72
C VAL A 27 -10.35 7.55 23.04
N PRO A 28 -10.23 8.84 23.40
CA PRO A 28 -11.38 9.71 23.65
C PRO A 28 -12.39 9.63 22.49
N LYS A 29 -13.67 9.52 22.85
CA LYS A 29 -14.74 9.35 21.86
C LYS A 29 -14.79 10.52 20.87
N PRO A 30 -15.38 10.32 19.67
CA PRO A 30 -15.33 11.27 18.54
C PRO A 30 -15.95 12.66 18.80
N THR A 31 -16.50 12.93 19.98
CA THR A 31 -16.96 14.25 20.40
C THR A 31 -15.81 15.22 20.71
N THR A 32 -14.59 14.71 20.84
CA THR A 32 -13.36 15.48 20.99
C THR A 32 -12.39 15.13 19.87
N ASP A 33 -11.71 16.13 19.30
CA ASP A 33 -10.68 15.92 18.29
C ASP A 33 -9.57 15.03 18.87
N VAL A 34 -9.57 13.75 18.48
CA VAL A 34 -8.52 12.79 18.84
C VAL A 34 -7.20 13.34 18.30
N THR A 35 -6.17 13.45 19.15
CA THR A 35 -4.84 13.87 18.71
C THR A 35 -3.96 12.68 18.35
N PHE A 36 -2.92 12.94 17.56
CA PHE A 36 -1.96 11.91 17.18
C PHE A 36 -1.25 11.31 18.40
N GLU A 37 -0.91 12.15 19.37
CA GLU A 37 -0.27 11.78 20.62
C GLU A 37 -1.16 10.85 21.44
N GLN A 38 -2.46 11.15 21.53
CA GLN A 38 -3.42 10.30 22.23
C GLN A 38 -3.51 8.90 21.61
N LEU A 39 -3.53 8.81 20.28
CA LEU A 39 -3.48 7.51 19.60
C LEU A 39 -2.18 6.76 19.92
N ASN A 40 -1.04 7.45 19.81
CA ASN A 40 0.28 6.85 20.02
C ASN A 40 0.47 6.35 21.47
N GLU A 41 0.04 7.13 22.46
CA GLU A 41 0.05 6.72 23.87
C GLU A 41 -0.90 5.56 24.15
N THR A 42 -2.06 5.51 23.49
CA THR A 42 -3.02 4.42 23.67
C THR A 42 -2.49 3.12 23.06
N LEU A 43 -1.82 3.18 21.91
CA LEU A 43 -1.08 2.04 21.36
C LEU A 43 -0.02 1.54 22.33
N LEU A 44 0.79 2.45 22.89
CA LEU A 44 1.80 2.09 23.87
C LEU A 44 1.19 1.30 25.04
N LYS A 45 0.10 1.81 25.63
CA LYS A 45 -0.61 1.14 26.71
C LYS A 45 -1.10 -0.25 26.31
N TYR A 46 -1.67 -0.40 25.11
CA TYR A 46 -2.10 -1.71 24.61
C TYR A 46 -0.94 -2.71 24.57
N PHE A 47 0.18 -2.33 23.94
CA PHE A 47 1.31 -3.25 23.80
C PHE A 47 2.01 -3.56 25.12
N GLN A 48 2.01 -2.62 26.08
CA GLN A 48 2.45 -2.92 27.45
C GLN A 48 1.62 -4.05 28.09
N THR A 49 0.32 -4.16 27.77
CA THR A 49 -0.52 -5.27 28.27
C THR A 49 -0.17 -6.62 27.64
N ILE A 50 0.30 -6.64 26.39
CA ILE A 50 0.65 -7.89 25.69
C ILE A 50 2.02 -8.40 26.16
N PHE A 51 2.99 -7.50 26.30
CA PHE A 51 4.39 -7.91 26.50
C PHE A 51 4.80 -8.02 27.97
N ASN A 52 3.90 -7.70 28.92
CA ASN A 52 4.12 -7.83 30.36
C ASN A 52 5.50 -7.28 30.81
N THR A 53 5.94 -6.17 30.20
CA THR A 53 7.31 -5.68 30.36
C THR A 53 7.47 -4.93 31.68
N THR A 54 7.97 -5.64 32.69
CA THR A 54 8.71 -5.10 33.84
C THR A 54 10.17 -4.78 33.51
N VAL A 55 10.61 -4.98 32.26
CA VAL A 55 11.99 -4.80 31.80
C VAL A 55 12.19 -3.36 31.32
N ASP A 56 13.11 -2.64 31.97
CA ASP A 56 13.63 -1.30 31.67
C ASP A 56 12.85 -0.53 30.58
N SER A 57 11.69 -0.02 30.99
CA SER A 57 10.59 0.38 30.11
C SER A 57 10.94 1.48 29.11
N SER A 58 12.03 2.21 29.31
CA SER A 58 12.40 3.36 28.49
C SER A 58 12.68 3.00 27.02
N ILE A 59 13.44 1.92 26.75
CA ILE A 59 13.86 1.59 25.38
C ILE A 59 12.68 1.08 24.54
N ILE A 60 11.91 0.12 25.09
CA ILE A 60 10.75 -0.43 24.38
C ILE A 60 9.68 0.65 24.21
N ASN A 61 9.44 1.50 25.22
CA ASN A 61 8.51 2.61 25.09
C ASN A 61 8.97 3.60 23.99
N ASN A 62 10.25 3.94 23.92
CA ASN A 62 10.80 4.82 22.88
C ASN A 62 10.67 4.19 21.48
N VAL A 63 10.89 2.88 21.35
CA VAL A 63 10.68 2.15 20.08
C VAL A 63 9.20 2.20 19.69
N VAL A 64 8.28 1.83 20.57
CA VAL A 64 6.84 1.84 20.30
C VAL A 64 6.34 3.24 19.94
N LEU A 65 6.76 4.26 20.70
CA LEU A 65 6.36 5.66 20.47
C LEU A 65 6.94 6.24 19.18
N SER A 66 8.06 5.73 18.67
CA SER A 66 8.66 6.20 17.41
C SER A 66 8.11 5.50 16.18
N ILE A 67 7.62 4.25 16.32
CA ILE A 67 7.12 3.47 15.19
C ILE A 67 5.94 4.16 14.50
N LEU A 68 4.88 4.54 15.23
CA LEU A 68 3.70 5.13 14.59
C LEU A 68 4.02 6.45 13.86
N PRO A 69 4.73 7.45 14.45
CA PRO A 69 5.06 8.68 13.74
C PRO A 69 5.84 8.44 12.44
N ASN A 70 6.85 7.57 12.48
CA ASN A 70 7.65 7.24 11.31
C ASN A 70 6.82 6.52 10.25
N THR A 71 5.99 5.56 10.67
CA THR A 71 5.11 4.81 9.75
C THR A 71 4.06 5.73 9.12
N ALA A 72 3.43 6.60 9.90
CA ALA A 72 2.44 7.55 9.40
C ALA A 72 3.06 8.51 8.39
N ASN A 73 4.26 9.03 8.68
CA ASN A 73 5.01 9.87 7.74
C ASN A 73 5.39 9.10 6.46
N SER A 74 5.85 7.85 6.59
CA SER A 74 6.16 6.99 5.44
C SER A 74 4.94 6.74 4.56
N TYR A 75 3.82 6.33 5.17
CA TYR A 75 2.56 6.06 4.49
C TYR A 75 2.03 7.31 3.77
N GLN A 76 2.00 8.45 4.45
CA GLN A 76 1.52 9.71 3.86
C GLN A 76 2.39 10.17 2.70
N ASN A 77 3.71 9.94 2.73
CA ASN A 77 4.61 10.35 1.66
C ASN A 77 4.84 9.26 0.60
N SER A 78 4.09 8.15 0.64
CA SER A 78 4.26 7.02 -0.28
C SER A 78 5.68 6.44 -0.30
N ASN A 79 6.37 6.44 0.84
CA ASN A 79 7.77 6.08 0.88
C ASN A 79 8.03 4.58 0.83
N LEU A 80 7.04 3.71 0.99
CA LEU A 80 7.24 2.25 1.02
C LEU A 80 7.97 1.69 -0.23
N SER A 81 7.76 2.27 -1.42
CA SER A 81 8.48 1.87 -2.64
C SER A 81 9.87 2.50 -2.77
N ASN A 82 10.12 3.60 -2.06
CA ASN A 82 11.41 4.31 -2.02
C ASN A 82 12.27 3.88 -0.82
N GLU A 83 11.65 3.16 0.12
CA GLU A 83 12.27 2.58 1.29
C GLU A 83 13.09 1.37 0.83
N SER A 84 14.41 1.53 0.82
CA SER A 84 15.43 0.60 0.30
C SER A 84 15.46 -0.81 0.95
N PHE A 85 14.44 -1.18 1.74
CA PHE A 85 14.41 -2.39 2.57
C PHE A 85 13.75 -3.57 1.86
N TYR A 86 12.86 -3.30 0.90
CA TYR A 86 12.22 -4.34 0.12
C TYR A 86 12.89 -4.47 -1.23
N ASN A 87 13.26 -5.70 -1.57
CA ASN A 87 13.78 -6.00 -2.89
C ASN A 87 12.67 -5.83 -3.96
N PRO A 88 13.04 -5.63 -5.25
CA PRO A 88 12.05 -5.40 -6.30
C PRO A 88 10.99 -6.49 -6.41
N GLN A 89 11.35 -7.75 -6.15
CA GLN A 89 10.42 -8.87 -6.22
C GLN A 89 9.37 -8.83 -5.10
N GLN A 90 9.75 -8.46 -3.87
CA GLN A 90 8.81 -8.23 -2.77
C GLN A 90 7.83 -7.10 -3.10
N ILE A 91 8.34 -6.00 -3.66
CA ILE A 91 7.50 -4.85 -4.06
C ILE A 91 6.52 -5.27 -5.17
N MET A 92 6.99 -6.04 -6.16
CA MET A 92 6.12 -6.55 -7.23
C MET A 92 5.02 -7.46 -6.70
N LEU A 93 5.33 -8.42 -5.81
CA LEU A 93 4.33 -9.27 -5.19
C LEU A 93 3.32 -8.44 -4.39
N MET A 94 3.78 -7.51 -3.57
CA MET A 94 2.91 -6.63 -2.78
C MET A 94 1.97 -5.81 -3.68
N ASN A 95 2.50 -5.18 -4.73
CA ASN A 95 1.70 -4.39 -5.66
C ASN A 95 0.67 -5.27 -6.40
N SER A 96 1.03 -6.50 -6.76
CA SER A 96 0.11 -7.48 -7.35
C SER A 96 -1.04 -7.79 -6.38
N ILE A 97 -0.72 -8.12 -5.12
CA ILE A 97 -1.73 -8.41 -4.09
C ILE A 97 -2.64 -7.19 -3.88
N TYR A 98 -2.10 -5.97 -3.79
CA TYR A 98 -2.89 -4.76 -3.62
C TYR A 98 -3.78 -4.46 -4.81
N ALA A 99 -3.30 -4.67 -6.04
CA ALA A 99 -4.10 -4.51 -7.24
C ALA A 99 -5.24 -5.54 -7.26
N SER A 100 -4.96 -6.79 -6.91
CA SER A 100 -5.96 -7.86 -6.82
C SER A 100 -7.01 -7.56 -5.75
N ILE A 101 -6.64 -7.09 -4.56
CA ILE A 101 -7.61 -6.69 -3.51
C ILE A 101 -8.54 -5.57 -4.03
N LYS A 102 -8.00 -4.58 -4.76
CA LYS A 102 -8.79 -3.47 -5.30
C LYS A 102 -9.66 -3.85 -6.50
N GLY A 103 -9.24 -4.88 -7.25
CA GLY A 103 -9.93 -5.33 -8.46
C GLY A 103 -11.02 -6.38 -8.24
N ASN A 104 -11.12 -6.95 -7.04
CA ASN A 104 -12.11 -7.96 -6.70
C ASN A 104 -13.30 -7.36 -5.92
N ASP A 105 -14.42 -8.09 -5.92
CA ASP A 105 -15.54 -7.82 -5.02
C ASP A 105 -15.17 -8.14 -3.56
N VAL A 106 -16.06 -7.79 -2.63
CA VAL A 106 -15.83 -7.91 -1.19
C VAL A 106 -15.47 -9.34 -0.82
N GLU A 107 -16.25 -10.29 -1.30
CA GLU A 107 -16.06 -11.71 -1.05
C GLU A 107 -14.75 -12.23 -1.66
N GLY A 108 -14.39 -11.76 -2.86
CA GLY A 108 -13.16 -12.12 -3.56
C GLY A 108 -11.88 -11.62 -2.88
N MET A 109 -11.93 -10.52 -2.13
CA MET A 109 -10.76 -9.99 -1.40
C MET A 109 -10.17 -11.01 -0.42
N LEU A 110 -11.01 -11.76 0.29
CA LEU A 110 -10.54 -12.79 1.22
C LEU A 110 -9.88 -13.96 0.47
N SER A 111 -10.41 -14.34 -0.70
CA SER A 111 -9.78 -15.34 -1.56
C SER A 111 -8.39 -14.89 -1.99
N VAL A 112 -8.25 -13.65 -2.48
CA VAL A 112 -6.97 -13.05 -2.86
C VAL A 112 -5.96 -13.13 -1.72
N LEU A 113 -6.37 -12.74 -0.50
CA LEU A 113 -5.48 -12.81 0.67
C LEU A 113 -5.11 -14.25 1.05
N ASN A 114 -6.00 -15.22 0.83
CA ASN A 114 -5.70 -16.63 1.07
C ASN A 114 -4.72 -17.19 0.03
N ASP A 115 -4.91 -16.85 -1.24
CA ASP A 115 -4.03 -17.24 -2.33
C ASP A 115 -2.66 -16.54 -2.25
N ALA A 116 -2.60 -15.32 -1.72
CA ALA A 116 -1.35 -14.57 -1.54
C ALA A 116 -0.31 -15.35 -0.70
N ASN A 117 -0.73 -16.14 0.29
CA ASN A 117 0.20 -17.00 1.03
C ASN A 117 0.87 -18.05 0.14
N ARG A 118 0.14 -18.61 -0.82
CA ARG A 118 0.69 -19.54 -1.80
C ARG A 118 1.65 -18.83 -2.75
N GLU A 119 1.24 -17.68 -3.28
CA GLU A 119 2.09 -16.88 -4.18
C GLU A 119 3.40 -16.46 -3.51
N ILE A 120 3.37 -16.06 -2.24
CA ILE A 120 4.58 -15.73 -1.47
C ILE A 120 5.47 -16.96 -1.30
N ALA A 121 4.91 -18.11 -0.94
CA ALA A 121 5.68 -19.35 -0.76
C ALA A 121 6.33 -19.83 -2.07
N GLU A 122 5.65 -19.66 -3.19
CA GLU A 122 6.09 -20.09 -4.53
C GLU A 122 6.94 -19.03 -5.25
N SER A 123 7.11 -17.84 -4.68
CA SER A 123 7.85 -16.73 -5.30
C SER A 123 9.34 -16.98 -5.51
N GLY A 124 9.94 -17.96 -4.82
CA GLY A 124 11.39 -18.17 -4.83
C GLY A 124 12.18 -17.18 -3.95
N LEU A 125 11.49 -16.29 -3.22
CA LEU A 125 12.10 -15.43 -2.21
C LEU A 125 12.70 -16.25 -1.06
N SER A 126 13.73 -15.71 -0.39
CA SER A 126 14.28 -16.33 0.81
C SER A 126 13.25 -16.30 1.95
N ALA A 127 13.36 -17.20 2.93
CA ALA A 127 12.47 -17.19 4.09
C ALA A 127 12.50 -15.84 4.86
N VAL A 128 13.64 -15.16 4.85
CA VAL A 128 13.80 -13.83 5.46
C VAL A 128 12.98 -12.79 4.70
N ASP A 129 13.00 -12.83 3.37
CA ASP A 129 12.25 -11.90 2.51
C ASP A 129 10.75 -12.21 2.47
N GLN A 130 10.36 -13.48 2.61
CA GLN A 130 8.96 -13.89 2.68
C GLN A 130 8.29 -13.47 4.00
N THR A 131 9.05 -13.44 5.10
CA THR A 131 8.55 -13.14 6.45
C THR A 131 7.71 -11.86 6.52
N PRO A 132 8.20 -10.67 6.10
CA PRO A 132 7.40 -9.45 6.16
C PRO A 132 6.12 -9.53 5.30
N LEU A 133 6.15 -10.25 4.17
CA LEU A 133 4.98 -10.44 3.32
C LEU A 133 3.92 -11.32 4.00
N PHE A 134 4.32 -12.42 4.64
CA PHE A 134 3.40 -13.28 5.39
C PHE A 134 2.76 -12.56 6.59
N VAL A 135 3.53 -11.74 7.30
CA VAL A 135 3.02 -10.91 8.40
C VAL A 135 1.99 -9.91 7.87
N ALA A 136 2.30 -9.21 6.78
CA ALA A 136 1.39 -8.26 6.17
C ALA A 136 0.10 -8.92 5.66
N VAL A 137 0.19 -10.08 5.01
CA VAL A 137 -1.00 -10.82 4.53
C VAL A 137 -1.87 -11.31 5.69
N GLU A 138 -1.30 -11.81 6.78
CA GLU A 138 -2.07 -12.21 7.96
C GLU A 138 -2.83 -11.03 8.57
N ILE A 139 -2.16 -9.89 8.71
CA ILE A 139 -2.78 -8.63 9.16
C ILE A 139 -3.86 -8.19 8.17
N GLY A 140 -3.64 -8.33 6.86
CA GLY A 140 -4.63 -8.04 5.81
C GLY A 140 -5.89 -8.88 5.97
N LYS A 141 -5.77 -10.19 6.21
CA LYS A 141 -6.91 -11.09 6.48
C LYS A 141 -7.71 -10.65 7.68
N ARG A 142 -7.04 -10.32 8.78
CA ARG A 142 -7.73 -9.88 10.00
C ARG A 142 -8.31 -8.50 9.88
N SER A 143 -7.65 -7.61 9.15
CA SER A 143 -8.18 -6.30 8.80
C SER A 143 -9.47 -6.43 7.97
N TYR A 144 -9.49 -7.33 6.97
CA TYR A 144 -10.70 -7.66 6.22
C TYR A 144 -11.83 -8.13 7.15
N GLU A 145 -11.59 -9.17 7.95
CA GLU A 145 -12.58 -9.73 8.86
C GLU A 145 -13.07 -8.68 9.88
N TYR A 146 -12.16 -7.89 10.43
CA TYR A 146 -12.46 -6.85 11.41
C TYR A 146 -13.35 -5.77 10.84
N TRP A 147 -12.94 -5.17 9.72
CA TRP A 147 -13.66 -4.06 9.11
C TRP A 147 -14.97 -4.49 8.49
N LEU A 148 -15.04 -5.67 7.88
CA LEU A 148 -16.29 -6.20 7.37
C LEU A 148 -17.33 -6.33 8.51
N ASN A 149 -16.94 -6.90 9.64
CA ASN A 149 -17.80 -6.99 10.82
C ASN A 149 -18.17 -5.60 11.36
N ALA A 150 -17.21 -4.68 11.48
CA ALA A 150 -17.45 -3.33 11.98
C ALA A 150 -18.37 -2.49 11.07
N ILE A 151 -18.39 -2.76 9.76
CA ILE A 151 -19.22 -2.06 8.77
C ILE A 151 -20.68 -2.55 8.81
N TYR A 152 -20.90 -3.85 9.01
CA TYR A 152 -22.24 -4.44 9.03
C TYR A 152 -22.87 -4.51 10.43
N ASP A 153 -22.08 -4.40 11.50
CA ASP A 153 -22.59 -4.36 12.87
C ASP A 153 -23.08 -2.96 13.26
N THR A 154 -24.39 -2.82 13.49
CA THR A 154 -25.02 -1.58 13.95
C THR A 154 -24.61 -1.17 15.37
N LYS A 155 -24.01 -2.08 16.14
CA LYS A 155 -23.45 -1.83 17.48
C LYS A 155 -21.93 -1.67 17.45
N SER A 156 -21.33 -1.58 16.27
CA SER A 156 -19.89 -1.39 16.12
C SER A 156 -19.44 -0.15 16.88
N PRO A 157 -18.35 -0.23 17.65
CA PRO A 157 -17.79 0.93 18.34
C PRO A 157 -17.23 1.98 17.37
N TRP A 158 -17.07 1.63 16.09
CA TRP A 158 -16.63 2.52 15.02
C TRP A 158 -17.76 3.25 14.31
N ILE A 159 -19.03 3.00 14.68
CA ILE A 159 -20.19 3.49 13.91
C ILE A 159 -20.20 5.01 13.73
N ASP A 160 -19.75 5.76 14.74
CA ASP A 160 -19.69 7.24 14.69
C ASP A 160 -18.59 7.77 13.74
N LEU A 161 -17.60 6.95 13.41
CA LEU A 161 -16.50 7.27 12.49
C LEU A 161 -16.74 6.75 11.07
N LEU A 162 -17.67 5.81 10.92
CA LEU A 162 -18.07 5.25 9.63
C LEU A 162 -19.05 6.19 8.90
N ASN A 163 -19.09 6.06 7.57
CA ASN A 163 -20.10 6.77 6.80
C ASN A 163 -21.50 6.20 7.12
N LYS A 164 -22.52 7.07 7.19
CA LYS A 164 -23.92 6.64 7.37
C LYS A 164 -24.38 5.69 6.25
N ASN A 165 -23.82 5.83 5.04
CA ASN A 165 -24.07 4.93 3.92
C ASN A 165 -23.08 3.75 3.95
N THR A 166 -23.58 2.56 4.26
CA THR A 166 -22.81 1.31 4.30
C THR A 166 -22.10 1.03 2.97
N ALA A 167 -22.70 1.35 1.82
CA ALA A 167 -22.08 1.11 0.52
C ALA A 167 -20.77 1.89 0.33
N ILE A 168 -20.67 3.10 0.91
CA ILE A 168 -19.43 3.90 0.88
C ILE A 168 -18.35 3.23 1.74
N ASN A 169 -18.73 2.68 2.90
CA ASN A 169 -17.77 1.97 3.77
C ASN A 169 -17.26 0.69 3.11
N VAL A 170 -18.16 -0.06 2.47
CA VAL A 170 -17.81 -1.27 1.70
C VAL A 170 -16.88 -0.93 0.54
N ALA A 171 -17.16 0.15 -0.21
CA ALA A 171 -16.27 0.62 -1.28
C ALA A 171 -14.87 1.05 -0.76
N ASN A 172 -14.77 1.47 0.50
CA ASN A 172 -13.52 1.82 1.15
C ASN A 172 -12.78 0.64 1.78
N LEU A 173 -13.38 -0.55 1.84
CA LEU A 173 -12.80 -1.73 2.47
C LEU A 173 -11.43 -2.12 1.90
N PRO A 174 -11.18 -2.14 0.56
CA PRO A 174 -9.85 -2.37 0.00
C PRO A 174 -8.79 -1.45 0.61
N PHE A 175 -9.13 -0.18 0.77
CA PHE A 175 -8.22 0.84 1.27
C PHE A 175 -7.92 0.67 2.75
N LEU A 176 -8.86 0.17 3.55
CA LEU A 176 -8.62 -0.13 4.97
C LEU A 176 -7.66 -1.32 5.10
N ILE A 177 -7.91 -2.39 4.32
CA ILE A 177 -7.09 -3.59 4.30
C ILE A 177 -5.66 -3.26 3.86
N THR A 178 -5.50 -2.61 2.71
CA THR A 178 -4.16 -2.29 2.20
C THR A 178 -3.42 -1.33 3.13
N THR A 179 -4.10 -0.42 3.82
CA THR A 179 -3.45 0.45 4.82
C THR A 179 -2.91 -0.35 6.00
N SER A 180 -3.65 -1.34 6.52
CA SER A 180 -3.14 -2.21 7.58
C SER A 180 -1.92 -3.01 7.12
N MET A 181 -1.95 -3.51 5.87
CA MET A 181 -0.81 -4.24 5.27
C MET A 181 0.40 -3.33 5.05
N GLU A 182 0.22 -2.12 4.50
CA GLU A 182 1.30 -1.15 4.32
C GLU A 182 1.89 -0.74 5.68
N GLY A 183 1.05 -0.56 6.70
CA GLY A 183 1.51 -0.31 8.07
C GLY A 183 2.36 -1.45 8.61
N ALA A 184 1.92 -2.69 8.43
CA ALA A 184 2.70 -3.86 8.83
C ALA A 184 4.10 -3.87 8.19
N LEU A 185 4.18 -3.62 6.88
CA LEU A 185 5.44 -3.59 6.15
C LEU A 185 6.33 -2.42 6.61
N SER A 186 5.82 -1.20 6.63
CA SER A 186 6.59 -0.03 7.11
C SER A 186 7.07 -0.19 8.55
N GLY A 187 6.27 -0.79 9.44
CA GLY A 187 6.68 -1.10 10.81
C GLY A 187 7.77 -2.17 10.88
N PHE A 188 7.67 -3.20 10.04
CA PHE A 188 8.69 -4.25 9.96
C PHE A 188 10.03 -3.69 9.44
N ALA A 189 9.98 -2.85 8.41
CA ALA A 189 11.16 -2.24 7.77
C ALA A 189 11.95 -1.32 8.72
N GLN A 190 11.27 -0.62 9.63
CA GLN A 190 11.94 0.25 10.62
C GLN A 190 12.89 -0.49 11.55
N ILE A 191 12.65 -1.77 11.85
CA ILE A 191 13.57 -2.57 12.67
C ILE A 191 14.76 -3.06 11.84
N GLN A 192 14.55 -3.31 10.55
CA GLN A 192 15.64 -3.65 9.62
C GLN A 192 16.59 -2.45 9.40
N GLN A 193 16.07 -1.22 9.44
CA GLN A 193 16.84 0.02 9.31
C GLN A 193 17.84 0.27 10.42
N LEU A 194 17.55 -0.19 11.64
CA LEU A 194 18.38 0.12 12.80
C LEU A 194 19.75 -0.57 12.78
N ASP A 195 20.11 -1.24 11.67
CA ASP A 195 21.33 -2.02 11.44
C ASP A 195 21.78 -2.72 12.72
N MET A 196 20.79 -3.28 13.43
CA MET A 196 21.08 -4.00 14.63
C MET A 196 21.83 -5.22 14.13
N ASN A 197 23.16 -5.23 14.28
CA ASN A 197 24.06 -6.40 14.15
C ASN A 197 23.61 -7.64 14.97
N VAL A 198 22.49 -7.49 15.67
CA VAL A 198 21.58 -8.48 16.24
C VAL A 198 20.89 -9.35 15.16
N ALA A 199 20.76 -8.93 13.90
CA ALA A 199 20.13 -9.75 12.86
C ALA A 199 20.96 -11.00 12.49
N THR A 200 22.29 -10.94 12.64
CA THR A 200 23.18 -12.09 12.41
C THR A 200 23.47 -12.89 13.69
N SER A 201 23.37 -12.29 14.88
CA SER A 201 23.66 -12.95 16.17
C SER A 201 22.42 -13.34 17.00
N LEU A 202 21.23 -12.82 16.68
CA LEU A 202 19.96 -12.97 17.43
C LEU A 202 18.76 -13.10 16.48
N ASN A 203 18.85 -14.06 15.55
CA ASN A 203 17.84 -14.40 14.53
C ASN A 203 16.39 -14.56 15.05
N SER A 204 16.18 -14.82 16.34
CA SER A 204 14.84 -14.91 16.96
C SER A 204 14.32 -13.58 17.51
N LEU A 205 15.15 -12.82 18.25
CA LEU A 205 14.72 -11.57 18.89
C LEU A 205 14.45 -10.46 17.86
N GLY A 206 15.29 -10.34 16.83
CA GLY A 206 15.06 -9.37 15.75
C GLY A 206 13.74 -9.61 15.03
N ARG A 207 13.37 -10.87 14.79
CA ARG A 207 12.09 -11.24 14.17
C ARG A 207 10.91 -10.93 15.09
N SER A 208 11.01 -11.25 16.38
CA SER A 208 9.95 -10.93 17.35
C SER A 208 9.70 -9.42 17.46
N ILE A 209 10.76 -8.61 17.54
CA ILE A 209 10.67 -7.15 17.60
C ILE A 209 10.14 -6.57 16.28
N ALA A 210 10.58 -7.07 15.13
CA ALA A 210 10.07 -6.64 13.83
C ALA A 210 8.57 -6.96 13.66
N THR A 211 8.16 -8.14 14.13
CA THR A 211 6.74 -8.56 14.09
C THR A 211 5.88 -7.72 15.03
N MET A 212 6.39 -7.39 16.22
CA MET A 212 5.76 -6.43 17.13
C MET A 212 5.64 -5.04 16.49
N SER A 213 6.69 -4.58 15.81
CA SER A 213 6.70 -3.26 15.16
C SER A 213 5.72 -3.19 13.99
N ALA A 214 5.63 -4.27 13.22
CA ALA A 214 4.60 -4.45 12.20
C ALA A 214 3.19 -4.37 12.81
N MET A 215 2.96 -5.00 13.97
CA MET A 215 1.66 -4.95 14.65
C MET A 215 1.31 -3.54 15.13
N ILE A 216 2.26 -2.84 15.76
CA ILE A 216 2.09 -1.45 16.23
C ILE A 216 1.71 -0.55 15.06
N ALA A 217 2.49 -0.62 13.99
CA ALA A 217 2.27 0.19 12.80
C ALA A 217 0.97 -0.15 12.09
N ALA A 218 0.60 -1.43 11.98
CA ALA A 218 -0.66 -1.86 11.36
C ALA A 218 -1.89 -1.37 12.12
N VAL A 219 -1.94 -1.58 13.45
CA VAL A 219 -3.06 -1.12 14.29
C VAL A 219 -3.12 0.40 14.28
N GLY A 220 -1.96 1.08 14.40
CA GLY A 220 -1.89 2.53 14.44
C GLY A 220 -2.26 3.20 13.11
N LEU A 221 -1.83 2.66 11.96
CA LEU A 221 -2.29 3.16 10.66
C LEU A 221 -3.76 2.86 10.39
N SER A 222 -4.22 1.66 10.73
CA SER A 222 -5.61 1.24 10.51
C SER A 222 -6.58 2.13 11.30
N SER A 223 -6.31 2.34 12.59
CA SER A 223 -7.11 3.22 13.44
C SER A 223 -6.90 4.70 13.13
N GLY A 224 -5.65 5.13 12.87
CA GLY A 224 -5.34 6.50 12.46
C GLY A 224 -6.02 6.91 11.15
N LYS A 225 -6.26 5.97 10.23
CA LYS A 225 -7.05 6.23 9.02
C LYS A 225 -8.50 6.62 9.34
N MET A 226 -9.08 6.06 10.39
CA MET A 226 -10.44 6.41 10.81
C MET A 226 -10.50 7.76 11.51
N PHE A 227 -9.53 8.05 12.40
CA PHE A 227 -9.50 9.31 13.15
C PHE A 227 -9.06 10.51 12.29
N PHE A 228 -7.98 10.35 11.54
CA PHE A 228 -7.30 11.45 10.84
C PHE A 228 -7.55 11.48 9.35
N LYS A 229 -8.31 10.51 8.80
CA LYS A 229 -8.60 10.39 7.36
C LYS A 229 -7.32 10.41 6.52
N TRP A 230 -6.27 9.73 6.97
CA TRP A 230 -4.97 9.75 6.29
C TRP A 230 -5.07 9.26 4.85
N VAL A 231 -4.66 10.15 3.93
CA VAL A 231 -4.56 9.87 2.50
C VAL A 231 -3.09 9.83 2.11
N LYS A 232 -2.74 8.82 1.33
CA LYS A 232 -1.42 8.65 0.74
C LYS A 232 -1.20 9.72 -0.33
N LYS A 233 -0.15 10.54 -0.22
CA LYS A 233 0.20 11.52 -1.25
C LYS A 233 0.68 10.79 -2.49
N ILE A 234 0.06 11.09 -3.63
CA ILE A 234 0.53 10.60 -4.91
C ILE A 234 1.77 11.43 -5.25
N ASN A 235 2.95 10.84 -5.05
CA ASN A 235 4.18 11.37 -5.63
C ASN A 235 4.12 11.11 -7.14
N THR A 236 3.36 11.94 -7.84
CA THR A 236 3.59 12.08 -9.27
C THR A 236 5.03 12.60 -9.38
N PRO A 237 5.93 11.94 -10.14
CA PRO A 237 7.15 12.63 -10.53
C PRO A 237 6.66 13.94 -11.12
N LYS A 238 7.08 15.07 -10.53
CA LYS A 238 6.80 16.37 -11.13
C LYS A 238 7.17 16.16 -12.60
N LEU A 239 6.18 16.27 -13.49
CA LEU A 239 6.48 16.56 -14.88
C LEU A 239 7.18 17.91 -14.80
N SER A 240 8.48 17.89 -14.55
CA SER A 240 9.34 19.01 -14.87
C SER A 240 9.24 19.07 -16.37
N LEU A 241 8.24 19.82 -16.84
CA LEU A 241 8.24 20.34 -18.19
C LEU A 241 9.63 20.90 -18.37
N ASN A 242 10.43 20.18 -19.15
CA ASN A 242 11.76 20.60 -19.52
C ASN A 242 11.62 22.05 -20.01
N LYS A 243 12.54 22.94 -19.63
CA LYS A 243 12.54 24.32 -20.12
C LYS A 243 12.43 24.39 -21.65
N GLU A 244 12.92 23.37 -22.36
CA GLU A 244 12.76 23.20 -23.81
C GLU A 244 11.30 22.94 -24.21
N THR A 245 10.53 22.15 -23.46
CA THR A 245 9.08 21.94 -23.71
C THR A 245 8.26 23.19 -23.38
N ILE A 246 8.67 23.97 -22.37
CA ILE A 246 8.07 25.27 -22.06
C ILE A 246 8.43 26.30 -23.13
N ALA A 247 9.68 26.29 -23.63
CA ALA A 247 10.12 27.15 -24.73
C ALA A 247 9.37 26.83 -26.03
N PHE A 248 9.14 25.54 -26.33
CA PHE A 248 8.36 25.12 -27.50
C PHE A 248 6.89 25.55 -27.45
N LEU A 249 6.33 25.71 -26.24
CA LEU A 249 4.95 26.17 -26.04
C LEU A 249 4.84 27.70 -25.92
N ASN A 250 5.94 28.39 -25.61
CA ASN A 250 6.00 29.84 -25.45
C ASN A 250 6.59 30.57 -26.67
N ASP A 251 6.98 29.85 -27.73
CA ASP A 251 7.41 30.45 -28.99
C ASP A 251 6.18 30.91 -29.78
N GLU A 252 5.55 32.00 -29.32
CA GLU A 252 4.53 32.77 -30.07
C GLU A 252 5.17 33.56 -31.23
N ASN A 253 5.96 32.89 -32.07
CA ASN A 253 6.36 33.39 -33.39
C ASN A 253 6.24 32.23 -34.39
N MET A 254 4.99 31.78 -34.60
CA MET A 254 4.65 31.12 -35.86
C MET A 254 4.38 32.20 -36.90
N ASP A 255 5.44 32.62 -37.58
CA ASP A 255 5.30 33.20 -38.91
C ASP A 255 4.52 32.23 -39.80
N ASP A 256 3.60 32.81 -40.58
CA ASP A 256 2.46 32.26 -41.32
C ASP A 256 2.74 31.20 -42.43
N GLU A 257 3.75 30.34 -42.32
CA GLU A 257 4.17 29.50 -43.48
C GLU A 257 4.21 27.97 -43.29
N VAL A 258 3.54 27.39 -42.28
CA VAL A 258 3.54 25.91 -42.10
C VAL A 258 2.13 25.27 -42.10
N PHE A 259 1.12 25.96 -42.61
CA PHE A 259 -0.24 25.40 -42.75
C PHE A 259 -0.48 24.55 -44.02
N ALA A 260 0.57 24.11 -44.72
CA ALA A 260 0.44 23.36 -45.97
C ALA A 260 0.90 21.89 -45.95
N LEU A 261 1.49 21.36 -44.87
CA LEU A 261 2.16 20.04 -44.92
C LEU A 261 1.63 18.93 -44.01
N THR A 262 0.53 19.12 -43.29
CA THR A 262 0.01 18.08 -42.36
C THR A 262 -1.49 17.79 -42.49
N ARG A 263 -2.09 18.04 -43.66
CA ARG A 263 -3.42 17.52 -44.05
C ARG A 263 -3.37 16.35 -45.03
N SER A 264 -2.33 15.52 -44.93
CA SER A 264 -2.25 14.25 -45.66
C SER A 264 -1.64 13.21 -44.73
N LYS A 265 -2.48 12.63 -43.86
CA LYS A 265 -2.38 11.27 -43.29
C LYS A 265 -3.35 11.14 -42.11
N PHE A 266 -4.63 11.24 -42.38
CA PHE A 266 -5.65 10.55 -41.60
C PHE A 266 -6.76 10.13 -42.56
N LEU A 267 -7.24 8.90 -42.37
CA LEU A 267 -8.33 8.22 -43.07
C LEU A 267 -7.93 7.30 -44.24
N CYS A 268 -7.46 6.10 -43.88
CA CYS A 268 -7.94 4.81 -44.41
C CYS A 268 -7.77 3.81 -43.25
N GLY A 269 -8.80 3.28 -42.62
CA GLY A 269 -10.08 2.85 -43.19
C GLY A 269 -9.88 1.44 -43.74
N SER A 270 -10.07 0.45 -42.88
CA SER A 270 -10.23 -0.95 -43.28
C SER A 270 -11.42 -1.05 -44.23
N SER A 271 -11.17 -1.26 -45.51
CA SER A 271 -12.21 -1.63 -46.47
C SER A 271 -12.11 -3.13 -46.76
N ARG A 272 -13.17 -3.86 -46.40
CA ARG A 272 -13.58 -5.06 -47.12
C ARG A 272 -14.02 -4.63 -48.53
N ALA A 273 -13.61 -5.45 -49.50
CA ALA A 273 -14.25 -5.68 -50.79
C ALA A 273 -14.29 -4.53 -51.83
N GLY A 274 -13.48 -4.70 -52.88
CA GLY A 274 -13.94 -4.64 -54.27
C GLY A 274 -14.00 -3.27 -54.96
N GLY A 275 -12.97 -2.95 -55.74
CA GLY A 275 -13.06 -1.93 -56.81
C GLY A 275 -11.70 -1.31 -57.19
N PRO A 276 -11.36 -1.16 -58.48
CA PRO A 276 -10.03 -0.74 -58.92
C PRO A 276 -9.86 0.78 -58.93
N CYS A 277 -8.81 1.30 -58.31
CA CYS A 277 -8.38 2.68 -58.47
C CYS A 277 -7.36 2.81 -59.61
N ILE A 278 -7.71 3.68 -60.56
CA ILE A 278 -7.00 4.00 -61.79
C ILE A 278 -5.76 4.87 -61.49
N CYS A 279 -4.65 4.58 -62.18
CA CYS A 279 -3.39 5.32 -62.12
C CYS A 279 -3.51 6.72 -62.76
N GLY A 280 -2.81 7.70 -62.19
CA GLY A 280 -2.54 9.00 -62.79
C GLY A 280 -1.08 9.41 -62.58
N HIS A 281 -0.36 9.56 -63.70
CA HIS A 281 1.06 9.86 -63.84
C HIS A 281 1.56 11.12 -63.12
N SER A 282 2.82 11.09 -62.64
CA SER A 282 3.87 12.03 -63.11
C SER A 282 5.27 11.67 -62.59
N VAL A 283 6.05 11.16 -63.54
CA VAL A 283 7.52 11.06 -63.68
C VAL A 283 8.35 12.14 -62.96
N ARG A 284 9.43 11.75 -62.24
CA ARG A 284 10.85 12.08 -62.52
C ARG A 284 11.83 11.63 -61.40
N ASN A 285 12.59 10.59 -61.73
CA ASN A 285 14.04 10.34 -61.56
C ASN A 285 14.85 11.14 -60.52
N ASN A 286 15.49 10.43 -59.56
CA ASN A 286 16.93 10.08 -59.60
C ASN A 286 17.40 9.48 -58.26
N CYS A 287 17.89 8.25 -58.30
CA CYS A 287 18.76 7.68 -57.26
C CYS A 287 20.22 8.08 -57.52
N PRO A 288 21.05 8.22 -56.47
CA PRO A 288 22.47 7.93 -56.57
C PRO A 288 22.81 6.68 -55.74
N THR A 289 23.42 5.71 -56.41
CA THR A 289 24.17 4.62 -55.81
C THR A 289 25.55 5.10 -55.35
N LYS A 290 25.89 4.81 -54.10
CA LYS A 290 27.11 4.09 -53.73
C LYS A 290 26.88 3.40 -52.39
#